data_AF-A0A9W9S279-F1
#
_entry.id   AF-A0A9W9S279-F1
#
_cell.length_a   1.000
_cell.length_b   1.000
_cell.length_c   1.000
_cell.angle_alpha   90.00
_cell.angle_beta   90.00
_cell.angle_gamma   90.00
#
_symmetry.space_group_name_H-M   'P 1'
#
loop_
_entity.id
_entity.type
_entity.pdbx_description
1 polymer ?
#
loop_
_entity_poly.entity_id
_entity_poly.type
_entity_poly.pdbx_seq_one_letter_code
_entity_poly.pdbx_strand_id
1 'polypeptide(L)'
;MAPGRLASPTNEASASQSAIESQHKEDLKPAADDIYGIYHPADPKNLKLESNFGPLDPDSVGYLQPTSFDTPLEIMHERFQRDGYLFVKGCISKEASLKCREAYFNYMAPSGLLQEGTQPIDGIFSHKDSKKYLPPGNLRRLFGLKDDEESEKYLELMISAHEAPFYLEFCANQELRDFISRFTGWKKPHMLQRTMLRAFVPNSELTPVHFDQMYLRAGPPTSLTAWVPIGDVSLEGGGLMYLENSTDIGQQTEAEFARNAANLTDEERVSAFNKNMSDGGFLSRDTVAYGKERRRKWLIAEYEAGDVIFHNPWMVHASCKNKDPNSKIRLATDLRFVDPEKPYDHVSFPFG
;
A
#
# COMPACT_ATOMS: atom_id res chain seq x y z
N MET A 1 23.02 -31.13 5.98
CA MET A 1 22.61 -31.37 7.37
C MET A 1 21.13 -31.06 7.46
N ALA A 2 20.31 -32.00 7.94
CA ALA A 2 18.84 -31.92 7.90
C ALA A 2 18.29 -30.76 8.75
N PRO A 3 17.22 -30.05 8.33
CA PRO A 3 16.45 -29.22 9.24
C PRO A 3 15.42 -30.09 9.98
N GLY A 4 15.36 -29.90 11.30
CA GLY A 4 14.56 -30.69 12.22
C GLY A 4 13.06 -30.42 12.09
N ARG A 5 12.28 -31.47 12.33
CA ARG A 5 10.83 -31.44 12.53
C ARG A 5 10.51 -30.60 13.76
N LEU A 6 9.72 -29.54 13.61
CA LEU A 6 9.00 -28.92 14.72
C LEU A 6 7.69 -29.68 14.92
N ALA A 7 7.55 -30.30 16.09
CA ALA A 7 6.29 -30.86 16.55
C ALA A 7 5.33 -29.72 16.92
N SER A 8 4.08 -29.84 16.49
CA SER A 8 3.00 -28.92 16.85
C SER A 8 2.78 -28.91 18.36
N PRO A 9 2.74 -27.74 19.03
CA PRO A 9 2.24 -27.67 20.39
C PRO A 9 0.71 -27.83 20.37
N THR A 10 0.22 -28.69 21.25
CA THR A 10 -1.18 -28.82 21.63
C THR A 10 -1.73 -27.48 22.16
N ASN A 11 -2.84 -27.04 21.58
CA ASN A 11 -3.57 -25.84 21.94
C ASN A 11 -4.24 -26.00 23.33
N GLU A 12 -3.67 -25.37 24.35
CA GLU A 12 -4.40 -24.90 25.54
C GLU A 12 -4.12 -23.41 25.72
N ALA A 13 -4.71 -22.59 24.86
CA ALA A 13 -4.81 -21.15 25.04
C ALA A 13 -6.20 -20.70 24.54
N SER A 14 -7.23 -21.10 25.29
CA SER A 14 -8.62 -20.73 25.05
C SER A 14 -9.28 -20.59 26.42
N ALA A 15 -9.20 -19.40 27.03
CA ALA A 15 -10.11 -18.96 28.09
C ALA A 15 -9.94 -17.50 28.56
N SER A 16 -8.81 -16.81 28.28
CA SER A 16 -8.54 -15.52 28.92
C SER A 16 -8.65 -14.27 28.05
N GLN A 17 -8.84 -14.39 26.72
CA GLN A 17 -9.02 -13.22 25.83
C GLN A 17 -10.49 -12.84 25.57
N SER A 18 -11.45 -13.73 25.82
CA SER A 18 -12.88 -13.46 25.57
C SER A 18 -13.58 -12.65 26.68
N ALA A 19 -12.89 -12.35 27.78
CA ALA A 19 -13.48 -11.65 28.92
C ALA A 19 -13.37 -10.12 28.85
N ILE A 20 -12.64 -9.56 27.87
CA ILE A 20 -12.49 -8.11 27.69
C ILE A 20 -13.43 -7.57 26.58
N GLU A 21 -14.01 -8.43 25.75
CA GLU A 21 -14.80 -8.05 24.56
C GLU A 21 -16.27 -7.68 24.81
N SER A 22 -16.73 -7.56 26.05
CA SER A 22 -18.17 -7.32 26.35
C SER A 22 -18.49 -6.15 27.27
N GLN A 23 -17.51 -5.29 27.61
CA GLN A 23 -17.78 -4.03 28.30
C GLN A 23 -17.16 -2.86 27.50
N HIS A 24 -17.97 -1.84 27.21
CA HIS A 24 -17.71 -0.68 26.36
C HIS A 24 -18.10 -0.79 24.87
N LYS A 25 -19.34 -1.20 24.61
CA LYS A 25 -20.03 -0.89 23.34
C LYS A 25 -21.02 0.28 23.45
N GLU A 26 -20.98 1.04 24.54
CA GLU A 26 -21.82 2.22 24.76
C GLU A 26 -20.98 3.51 24.68
N ASP A 27 -21.33 4.34 23.71
CA ASP A 27 -21.07 5.78 23.60
C ASP A 27 -19.62 6.28 23.67
N LEU A 28 -18.72 5.74 22.83
CA LEU A 28 -17.55 6.53 22.40
C LEU A 28 -18.03 7.59 21.41
N LYS A 29 -18.31 8.79 21.93
CA LYS A 29 -18.58 9.96 21.10
C LYS A 29 -17.34 10.25 20.24
N PRO A 30 -17.51 10.68 18.97
CA PRO A 30 -16.40 11.21 18.18
C PRO A 30 -15.59 12.20 19.01
N ALA A 31 -14.27 12.26 18.80
CA ALA A 31 -13.44 13.29 19.44
C ALA A 31 -14.14 14.65 19.27
N ALA A 32 -14.23 15.43 20.34
CA ALA A 32 -14.99 16.68 20.36
C ALA A 32 -14.56 17.65 19.25
N ASP A 33 -13.34 17.46 18.73
CA ASP A 33 -12.70 18.22 17.65
C ASP A 33 -12.30 17.32 16.47
N ASP A 34 -13.10 16.30 16.11
CA ASP A 34 -12.93 15.61 14.83
C ASP A 34 -13.25 16.56 13.67
N ILE A 35 -12.27 17.40 13.33
CA ILE A 35 -12.34 18.44 12.29
C ILE A 35 -12.66 17.87 10.91
N TYR A 36 -12.52 16.56 10.73
CA TYR A 36 -12.79 15.90 9.46
C TYR A 36 -14.23 15.40 9.32
N GLY A 37 -14.96 15.24 10.42
CA GLY A 37 -16.36 14.79 10.38
C GLY A 37 -16.55 13.59 9.44
N ILE A 38 -17.46 13.74 8.47
CA ILE A 38 -17.58 12.83 7.33
C ILE A 38 -16.92 13.47 6.10
N TYR A 39 -15.70 13.03 5.76
CA TYR A 39 -14.92 13.55 4.64
C TYR A 39 -15.51 13.11 3.29
N HIS A 40 -16.03 14.09 2.55
CA HIS A 40 -16.62 13.96 1.22
C HIS A 40 -16.19 15.15 0.32
N PRO A 41 -14.93 15.16 -0.16
CA PRO A 41 -14.35 16.32 -0.83
C PRO A 41 -14.99 16.64 -2.19
N ALA A 42 -15.65 15.67 -2.82
CA ALA A 42 -16.32 15.84 -4.10
C ALA A 42 -17.52 14.88 -4.23
N ASP A 43 -18.37 15.14 -5.22
CA ASP A 43 -19.30 14.12 -5.73
C ASP A 43 -18.51 13.19 -6.67
N PRO A 44 -18.47 11.86 -6.45
CA PRO A 44 -17.79 10.93 -7.34
C PRO A 44 -18.17 11.03 -8.81
N LYS A 45 -19.38 11.51 -9.13
CA LYS A 45 -19.84 11.72 -10.52
C LYS A 45 -19.06 12.79 -11.27
N ASN A 46 -18.39 13.67 -10.53
CA ASN A 46 -17.57 14.74 -11.09
C ASN A 46 -16.09 14.33 -11.26
N LEU A 47 -15.72 13.10 -10.91
CA LEU A 47 -14.35 12.58 -11.00
C LEU A 47 -14.18 11.67 -12.23
N LYS A 48 -13.01 11.78 -12.87
CA LYS A 48 -12.58 10.94 -14.01
C LYS A 48 -11.70 9.80 -13.53
N LEU A 49 -12.30 8.90 -12.74
CA LEU A 49 -11.61 7.72 -12.22
C LEU A 49 -11.66 6.59 -13.24
N GLU A 50 -10.48 6.07 -13.59
CA GLU A 50 -10.35 4.97 -14.54
C GLU A 50 -9.55 3.80 -13.96
N SER A 51 -9.99 2.59 -14.27
CA SER A 51 -9.24 1.36 -14.11
C SER A 51 -8.55 0.97 -15.43
N ASN A 52 -7.86 -0.17 -15.42
CA ASN A 52 -7.35 -0.79 -16.66
C ASN A 52 -8.47 -1.30 -17.58
N PHE A 53 -9.68 -1.48 -17.05
CA PHE A 53 -10.83 -2.07 -17.73
C PHE A 53 -11.94 -1.06 -18.03
N GLY A 54 -11.72 0.23 -17.76
CA GLY A 54 -12.67 1.31 -18.03
C GLY A 54 -12.95 2.20 -16.82
N PRO A 55 -13.91 3.13 -16.94
CA PRO A 55 -14.25 4.07 -15.87
C PRO A 55 -14.80 3.34 -14.64
N LEU A 56 -14.49 3.86 -13.44
CA LEU A 56 -15.13 3.39 -12.22
C LEU A 56 -16.58 3.86 -12.17
N ASP A 57 -17.43 3.05 -11.58
CA ASP A 57 -18.83 3.39 -11.35
C ASP A 57 -18.91 4.36 -10.15
N PRO A 58 -19.42 5.61 -10.31
CA PRO A 58 -19.46 6.59 -9.22
C PRO A 58 -20.18 6.09 -7.96
N ASP A 59 -21.22 5.25 -8.11
CA ASP A 59 -21.96 4.72 -6.97
C ASP A 59 -21.16 3.66 -6.19
N SER A 60 -20.10 3.13 -6.80
CA SER A 60 -19.12 2.22 -6.19
C SER A 60 -17.93 2.95 -5.55
N VAL A 61 -17.94 4.27 -5.48
CA VAL A 61 -16.87 5.07 -4.88
C VAL A 61 -17.30 5.62 -3.52
N GLY A 62 -16.39 5.56 -2.56
CA GLY A 62 -16.48 6.19 -1.25
C GLY A 62 -15.18 6.90 -0.90
N TYR A 63 -15.06 7.41 0.33
CA TYR A 63 -13.90 8.17 0.75
C TYR A 63 -13.27 7.59 2.01
N LEU A 64 -11.94 7.52 2.02
CA LEU A 64 -11.18 7.24 3.24
C LEU A 64 -11.38 8.38 4.23
N GLN A 65 -11.58 8.05 5.50
CA GLN A 65 -11.81 9.04 6.53
C GLN A 65 -10.48 9.43 7.17
N PRO A 66 -10.05 10.71 7.04
CA PRO A 66 -8.81 11.17 7.64
C PRO A 66 -8.88 11.21 9.16
N THR A 67 -7.72 11.08 9.78
CA THR A 67 -7.50 11.10 11.21
C THR A 67 -6.40 12.10 11.52
N SER A 68 -6.70 13.08 12.38
CA SER A 68 -5.71 14.04 12.84
C SER A 68 -4.62 13.35 13.67
N PHE A 69 -3.38 13.81 13.55
CA PHE A 69 -2.23 13.22 14.25
C PHE A 69 -2.37 13.17 15.78
N ASP A 70 -3.10 14.13 16.37
CA ASP A 70 -3.37 14.31 17.79
C ASP A 70 -4.61 13.55 18.29
N THR A 71 -5.29 12.80 17.42
CA THR A 71 -6.43 11.93 17.82
C THR A 71 -5.99 10.97 18.94
N PRO A 72 -6.80 10.79 20.01
CA PRO A 72 -6.48 9.82 21.07
C PRO A 72 -6.24 8.41 20.52
N LEU A 73 -5.28 7.68 21.10
CA LEU A 73 -4.86 6.37 20.60
C LEU A 73 -6.00 5.35 20.61
N GLU A 74 -6.85 5.40 21.63
CA GLU A 74 -8.00 4.52 21.78
C GLU A 74 -8.96 4.66 20.59
N ILE A 75 -9.17 5.90 20.13
CA ILE A 75 -10.00 6.19 18.95
C ILE A 75 -9.29 5.77 17.66
N MET A 76 -7.98 5.98 17.55
CA MET A 76 -7.20 5.48 16.41
C MET A 76 -7.28 3.95 16.29
N HIS A 77 -7.19 3.24 17.42
CA HIS A 77 -7.33 1.78 17.47
C HIS A 77 -8.74 1.34 17.08
N GLU A 78 -9.78 1.99 17.61
CA GLU A 78 -11.16 1.69 17.23
C GLU A 78 -11.38 1.82 15.72
N ARG A 79 -10.92 2.94 15.11
CA ARG A 79 -11.00 3.17 13.66
C ARG A 79 -10.26 2.08 12.89
N PHE A 80 -9.02 1.78 13.28
CA PHE A 80 -8.21 0.77 12.61
C PHE A 80 -8.82 -0.64 12.71
N GLN A 81 -9.41 -1.01 13.85
CA GLN A 81 -10.08 -2.30 14.00
C GLN A 81 -11.39 -2.39 13.20
N ARG A 82 -12.15 -1.29 13.15
CA ARG A 82 -13.40 -1.22 12.39
C ARG A 82 -13.15 -1.27 10.89
N ASP A 83 -12.22 -0.44 10.40
CA ASP A 83 -12.07 -0.16 8.98
C ASP A 83 -10.91 -0.94 8.34
N GLY A 84 -9.98 -1.44 9.16
CA GLY A 84 -8.75 -2.13 8.76
C GLY A 84 -7.64 -1.21 8.21
N TYR A 85 -7.87 0.10 8.22
CA TYR A 85 -6.90 1.14 7.90
C TYR A 85 -6.99 2.32 8.88
N LEU A 86 -5.96 3.17 8.86
CA LEU A 86 -5.93 4.46 9.53
C LEU A 86 -5.23 5.48 8.61
N PHE A 87 -5.96 6.49 8.13
CA PHE A 87 -5.42 7.55 7.29
C PHE A 87 -5.00 8.74 8.16
N VAL A 88 -3.71 8.88 8.44
CA VAL A 88 -3.20 9.89 9.36
C VAL A 88 -2.67 11.09 8.58
N LYS A 89 -3.26 12.25 8.85
CA LYS A 89 -2.88 13.52 8.22
C LYS A 89 -1.64 14.10 8.88
N GLY A 90 -0.66 14.51 8.08
CA GLY A 90 0.59 15.12 8.59
C GLY A 90 1.36 14.24 9.59
N CYS A 91 1.37 12.92 9.38
CA CYS A 91 2.08 11.96 10.22
C CYS A 91 3.61 12.15 10.21
N ILE A 92 4.15 12.65 9.10
CA ILE A 92 5.54 13.09 8.98
C ILE A 92 5.56 14.55 8.52
N SER A 93 6.69 15.23 8.73
CA SER A 93 6.86 16.59 8.25
C SER A 93 6.74 16.68 6.73
N LYS A 94 5.99 17.69 6.29
CA LYS A 94 5.85 18.04 4.86
C LYS A 94 7.21 18.25 4.20
N GLU A 95 8.16 18.85 4.92
CA GLU A 95 9.52 19.08 4.45
C GLU A 95 10.25 17.77 4.14
N ALA A 96 10.19 16.76 5.03
CA ALA A 96 10.82 15.46 4.78
C ALA A 96 10.25 14.77 3.52
N SER A 97 8.93 14.82 3.35
CA SER A 97 8.25 14.30 2.15
C SER A 97 8.71 15.02 0.89
N LEU A 98 8.71 16.36 0.88
CA LEU A 98 9.06 17.15 -0.30
C LEU A 98 10.55 17.09 -0.64
N LYS A 99 11.45 17.03 0.37
CA LYS A 99 12.88 16.80 0.18
C LYS A 99 13.14 15.45 -0.52
N CYS A 100 12.47 14.39 -0.08
CA CYS A 100 12.57 13.08 -0.73
C CYS A 100 12.02 13.12 -2.16
N ARG A 101 10.89 13.83 -2.38
CA ARG A 101 10.28 13.99 -3.71
C ARG A 101 11.25 14.64 -4.69
N GLU A 102 11.80 15.79 -4.30
CA GLU A 102 12.74 16.55 -5.14
C GLU A 102 14.01 15.73 -5.42
N ALA A 103 14.57 15.06 -4.40
CA ALA A 103 15.75 14.22 -4.57
C ALA A 103 15.49 13.05 -5.53
N TYR A 104 14.33 12.38 -5.39
CA TYR A 104 13.94 11.29 -6.30
C TYR A 104 13.82 11.78 -7.75
N PHE A 105 13.11 12.88 -8.00
CA PHE A 105 12.93 13.35 -9.37
C PHE A 105 14.20 13.93 -9.99
N ASN A 106 15.08 14.55 -9.19
CA ASN A 106 16.44 14.87 -9.64
C ASN A 106 17.22 13.61 -10.04
N TYR A 107 17.14 12.55 -9.22
CA TYR A 107 17.78 11.28 -9.49
C TYR A 107 17.25 10.63 -10.78
N MET A 108 15.94 10.73 -11.03
CA MET A 108 15.29 10.17 -12.20
C MET A 108 15.44 11.02 -13.48
N ALA A 109 15.85 12.29 -13.38
CA ALA A 109 15.92 13.21 -14.51
C ALA A 109 16.64 12.65 -15.77
N PRO A 110 17.75 11.90 -15.67
CA PRO A 110 18.43 11.33 -16.84
C PRO A 110 17.62 10.29 -17.63
N SER A 111 16.52 9.76 -17.07
CA SER A 111 15.63 8.83 -17.79
C SER A 111 14.65 9.53 -18.76
N GLY A 112 14.61 10.87 -18.75
CA GLY A 112 13.61 11.62 -19.53
C GLY A 112 12.18 11.47 -19.00
N LEU A 113 12.02 11.06 -17.74
CA LEU A 113 10.73 10.93 -17.05
C LEU A 113 9.99 12.27 -16.91
N LEU A 114 10.75 13.35 -16.71
CA LEU A 114 10.22 14.67 -16.40
C LEU A 114 10.05 15.54 -17.64
N GLN A 115 9.02 16.40 -17.61
CA GLN A 115 8.85 17.45 -18.62
C GLN A 115 9.99 18.48 -18.51
N GLU A 116 10.60 18.81 -19.65
CA GLU A 116 11.63 19.86 -19.72
C GLU A 116 11.09 21.22 -19.26
N GLY A 117 11.94 21.98 -18.56
CA GLY A 117 11.61 23.31 -18.05
C GLY A 117 10.74 23.34 -16.79
N THR A 118 10.39 22.19 -16.22
CA THR A 118 9.68 22.09 -14.93
C THR A 118 10.65 21.84 -13.77
N GLN A 119 10.25 22.15 -12.54
CA GLN A 119 11.06 21.85 -11.36
C GLN A 119 10.93 20.36 -11.00
N PRO A 120 12.02 19.66 -10.63
CA PRO A 120 11.95 18.24 -10.27
C PRO A 120 10.92 17.93 -9.19
N ILE A 121 10.79 18.79 -8.18
CA ILE A 121 9.81 18.64 -7.10
C ILE A 121 8.35 18.62 -7.60
N ASP A 122 8.04 19.27 -8.73
CA ASP A 122 6.69 19.25 -9.30
C ASP A 122 6.33 17.86 -9.84
N GLY A 123 7.34 17.13 -10.34
CA GLY A 123 7.20 15.79 -10.87
C GLY A 123 6.24 15.75 -12.06
N ILE A 124 6.34 16.70 -12.99
CA ILE A 124 5.48 16.75 -14.18
C ILE A 124 5.99 15.74 -15.21
N PHE A 125 5.11 14.86 -15.68
CA PHE A 125 5.47 13.81 -16.62
C PHE A 125 5.83 14.36 -18.00
N SER A 126 6.84 13.78 -18.66
CA SER A 126 7.32 14.20 -19.98
C SER A 126 6.32 14.00 -21.12
N HIS A 127 5.15 13.41 -20.86
CA HIS A 127 4.13 13.04 -21.84
C HIS A 127 4.59 12.04 -22.92
N LYS A 128 5.76 11.42 -22.73
CA LYS A 128 6.23 10.30 -23.54
C LYS A 128 5.34 9.06 -23.33
N ASP A 129 5.58 8.01 -24.11
CA ASP A 129 4.84 6.75 -23.96
C ASP A 129 5.01 6.18 -22.54
N SER A 130 3.91 6.11 -21.78
CA SER A 130 3.89 5.61 -20.40
C SER A 130 4.43 4.18 -20.28
N LYS A 131 4.36 3.38 -21.36
CA LYS A 131 4.88 2.01 -21.39
C LYS A 131 6.40 1.95 -21.21
N LYS A 132 7.12 3.03 -21.51
CA LYS A 132 8.58 3.08 -21.28
C LYS A 132 8.95 3.20 -19.79
N TYR A 133 8.01 3.65 -18.95
CA TYR A 133 8.25 3.96 -17.54
C TYR A 133 7.67 2.88 -16.62
N LEU A 134 8.03 1.62 -16.88
CA LEU A 134 7.51 0.47 -16.15
C LEU A 134 8.52 -0.13 -15.17
N PRO A 135 8.05 -0.58 -13.99
CA PRO A 135 8.89 -1.33 -13.04
C PRO A 135 9.36 -2.67 -13.64
N PRO A 136 10.31 -3.36 -12.98
CA PRO A 136 10.64 -4.75 -13.29
C PRO A 136 9.39 -5.64 -13.38
N GLY A 137 9.43 -6.62 -14.27
CA GLY A 137 8.40 -7.67 -14.36
C GLY A 137 7.81 -7.90 -15.76
N ASN A 138 6.78 -8.74 -15.79
CA ASN A 138 6.23 -9.33 -17.02
C ASN A 138 5.73 -8.31 -18.06
N LEU A 139 5.25 -7.14 -17.63
CA LEU A 139 4.76 -6.11 -18.55
C LEU A 139 5.86 -5.57 -19.47
N ARG A 140 7.08 -5.41 -18.97
CA ARG A 140 8.22 -4.98 -19.81
C ARG A 140 8.51 -6.00 -20.92
N ARG A 141 8.46 -7.28 -20.58
CA ARG A 141 8.61 -8.39 -21.55
C ARG A 141 7.48 -8.38 -22.58
N LEU A 142 6.23 -8.22 -22.13
CA LEU A 142 5.05 -8.20 -23.01
C LEU A 142 5.07 -7.03 -23.99
N PHE A 143 5.58 -5.87 -23.57
CA PHE A 143 5.73 -4.70 -24.44
C PHE A 143 7.02 -4.68 -25.25
N GLY A 144 7.86 -5.71 -25.16
CA GLY A 144 9.08 -5.81 -25.96
C GLY A 144 10.10 -4.72 -25.65
N LEU A 145 10.14 -4.22 -24.42
CA LEU A 145 11.01 -3.10 -24.02
C LEU A 145 12.47 -3.49 -23.79
N LYS A 146 12.81 -4.76 -24.04
CA LYS A 146 14.18 -5.22 -23.98
C LYS A 146 14.98 -4.44 -25.03
N ASP A 147 16.13 -3.91 -24.62
CA ASP A 147 17.03 -3.13 -25.47
C ASP A 147 16.49 -1.74 -25.90
N ASP A 148 15.40 -1.23 -25.32
CA ASP A 148 14.99 0.19 -25.46
C ASP A 148 15.79 1.06 -24.48
N GLU A 149 16.71 1.88 -25.00
CA GLU A 149 17.68 2.65 -24.19
C GLU A 149 17.02 3.55 -23.14
N GLU A 150 15.91 4.23 -23.48
CA GLU A 150 15.20 5.11 -22.54
C GLU A 150 14.55 4.31 -21.41
N SER A 151 13.86 3.23 -21.77
CA SER A 151 13.19 2.32 -20.84
C SER A 151 14.16 1.58 -19.94
N GLU A 152 15.33 1.19 -20.46
CA GLU A 152 16.40 0.57 -19.68
C GLU A 152 17.05 1.59 -18.74
N LYS A 153 17.23 2.84 -19.16
CA LYS A 153 17.75 3.89 -18.27
C LYS A 153 16.80 4.20 -17.12
N TYR A 154 15.49 4.25 -17.40
CA TYR A 154 14.48 4.36 -16.35
C TYR A 154 14.53 3.19 -15.38
N LEU A 155 14.61 1.95 -15.90
CA LEU A 155 14.67 0.73 -15.09
C LEU A 155 15.88 0.74 -14.15
N GLU A 156 17.07 1.03 -14.69
CA GLU A 156 18.32 1.13 -13.92
C GLU A 156 18.16 2.09 -12.73
N LEU A 157 17.71 3.32 -13.00
CA LEU A 157 17.54 4.36 -11.97
C LEU A 157 16.44 4.01 -10.97
N MET A 158 15.34 3.42 -11.42
CA MET A 158 14.25 3.02 -10.54
C MET A 158 14.68 1.92 -9.56
N ILE A 159 15.48 0.94 -10.02
CA ILE A 159 16.04 -0.10 -9.16
C ILE A 159 17.02 0.53 -8.16
N SER A 160 18.01 1.29 -8.63
CA SER A 160 19.05 1.86 -7.77
C SER A 160 18.52 2.93 -6.80
N ALA A 161 17.38 3.57 -7.09
CA ALA A 161 16.71 4.50 -6.18
C ALA A 161 16.32 3.86 -4.84
N HIS A 162 16.09 2.54 -4.79
CA HIS A 162 15.76 1.83 -3.55
C HIS A 162 16.94 1.75 -2.56
N GLU A 163 18.15 1.98 -3.04
CA GLU A 163 19.38 2.00 -2.23
C GLU A 163 20.00 3.41 -2.15
N ALA A 164 19.38 4.39 -2.81
CA ALA A 164 19.90 5.74 -2.84
C ALA A 164 19.81 6.40 -1.46
N PRO A 165 20.82 7.20 -1.04
CA PRO A 165 20.87 7.79 0.29
C PRO A 165 19.63 8.60 0.66
N PHE A 166 19.05 9.37 -0.27
CA PHE A 166 17.84 10.16 -0.02
C PHE A 166 16.64 9.29 0.39
N TYR A 167 16.53 8.10 -0.20
CA TYR A 167 15.42 7.21 0.05
C TYR A 167 15.63 6.40 1.32
N LEU A 168 16.86 5.95 1.58
CA LEU A 168 17.22 5.28 2.84
C LEU A 168 17.03 6.23 4.04
N GLU A 169 17.41 7.50 3.90
CA GLU A 169 17.17 8.54 4.91
C GLU A 169 15.67 8.75 5.14
N PHE A 170 14.86 8.78 4.07
CA PHE A 170 13.39 8.87 4.17
C PHE A 170 12.77 7.65 4.86
N CYS A 171 13.21 6.43 4.54
CA CYS A 171 12.77 5.19 5.21
C CYS A 171 13.21 5.12 6.69
N ALA A 172 14.25 5.88 7.06
CA ALA A 172 14.72 6.03 8.42
C ALA A 172 14.00 7.14 9.20
N ASN A 173 12.99 7.81 8.62
CA ASN A 173 12.27 8.93 9.25
C ASN A 173 11.80 8.58 10.67
N GLN A 174 12.23 9.40 11.64
CA GLN A 174 11.98 9.17 13.05
C GLN A 174 10.52 9.43 13.44
N GLU A 175 9.87 10.43 12.85
CA GLU A 175 8.46 10.77 13.12
C GLU A 175 7.53 9.59 12.79
N LEU A 176 7.77 8.94 11.65
CA LEU A 176 7.05 7.72 11.25
C LEU A 176 7.30 6.56 12.23
N ARG A 177 8.55 6.34 12.62
CA ARG A 177 8.92 5.26 13.57
C ARG A 177 8.33 5.48 14.95
N ASP A 178 8.32 6.73 15.41
CA ASP A 178 7.74 7.14 16.69
C ASP A 178 6.22 6.96 16.66
N PHE A 179 5.57 7.37 15.57
CA PHE A 179 4.14 7.12 15.38
C PHE A 179 3.82 5.63 15.43
N ILE A 180 4.55 4.80 14.66
CA ILE A 180 4.34 3.35 14.63
C ILE A 180 4.54 2.75 16.03
N SER A 181 5.63 3.10 16.71
CA SER A 181 5.91 2.59 18.06
C SER A 181 4.81 2.96 19.05
N ARG A 182 4.32 4.21 18.99
CA ARG A 182 3.21 4.70 19.80
C ARG A 182 1.89 4.00 19.47
N PHE A 183 1.58 3.82 18.19
CA PHE A 183 0.34 3.21 17.73
C PHE A 183 0.30 1.71 18.00
N THR A 184 1.40 0.97 17.81
CA THR A 184 1.40 -0.49 17.98
C THR A 184 1.82 -0.96 19.37
N GLY A 185 2.48 -0.09 20.15
CA GLY A 185 3.16 -0.47 21.39
C GLY A 185 4.48 -1.23 21.18
N TRP A 186 4.94 -1.40 19.94
CA TRP A 186 6.21 -2.08 19.66
C TRP A 186 7.37 -1.19 20.08
N LYS A 187 8.25 -1.69 20.95
CA LYS A 187 9.39 -0.91 21.45
C LYS A 187 10.42 -0.59 20.37
N LYS A 188 10.56 -1.49 19.37
CA LYS A 188 11.53 -1.39 18.29
C LYS A 188 10.91 -1.93 16.99
N PRO A 189 9.98 -1.19 16.35
CA PRO A 189 9.38 -1.64 15.11
C PRO A 189 10.46 -1.94 14.06
N HIS A 190 10.46 -3.16 13.54
CA HIS A 190 11.40 -3.58 12.51
C HIS A 190 10.76 -3.37 11.15
N MET A 191 11.41 -2.61 10.27
CA MET A 191 10.97 -2.42 8.90
C MET A 191 11.53 -3.54 8.03
N LEU A 192 10.68 -4.21 7.27
CA LEU A 192 11.12 -5.22 6.30
C LEU A 192 11.96 -4.58 5.20
N GLN A 193 13.00 -5.28 4.74
CA GLN A 193 13.96 -4.75 3.77
C GLN A 193 13.33 -4.43 2.42
N ARG A 194 12.37 -5.26 1.98
CA ARG A 194 11.68 -5.06 0.70
C ARG A 194 10.68 -3.92 0.83
N THR A 195 11.06 -2.77 0.29
CA THR A 195 10.19 -1.61 0.12
C THR A 195 9.74 -1.50 -1.33
N MET A 196 8.71 -0.70 -1.58
CA MET A 196 8.19 -0.48 -2.94
C MET A 196 8.13 1.01 -3.27
N LEU A 197 9.26 1.60 -3.68
CA LEU A 197 9.31 2.98 -4.17
C LEU A 197 8.80 3.03 -5.62
N ARG A 198 7.66 3.68 -5.85
CA ARG A 198 6.97 3.63 -7.14
C ARG A 198 6.54 5.00 -7.62
N ALA A 199 6.96 5.34 -8.83
CA ALA A 199 6.42 6.44 -9.62
C ALA A 199 5.34 5.91 -10.58
N PHE A 200 4.16 6.51 -10.53
CA PHE A 200 3.06 6.21 -11.43
C PHE A 200 2.82 7.42 -12.32
N VAL A 201 3.25 7.29 -13.57
CA VAL A 201 3.06 8.32 -14.59
C VAL A 201 1.60 8.34 -15.07
N PRO A 202 1.09 9.47 -15.59
CA PRO A 202 -0.23 9.53 -16.20
C PRO A 202 -0.46 8.39 -17.21
N ASN A 203 -1.63 7.75 -17.12
CA ASN A 203 -2.04 6.61 -17.96
C ASN A 203 -1.13 5.35 -17.89
N SER A 204 -0.33 5.18 -16.83
CA SER A 204 0.42 3.93 -16.60
C SER A 204 -0.49 2.77 -16.18
N GLU A 205 0.09 1.57 -16.18
CA GLU A 205 -0.51 0.38 -15.57
C GLU A 205 -0.70 0.54 -14.06
N LEU A 206 -1.62 -0.27 -13.51
CA LEU A 206 -2.13 -0.15 -12.14
C LEU A 206 -1.64 -1.26 -11.23
N THR A 207 -1.71 -0.98 -9.93
CA THR A 207 -1.71 -2.02 -8.90
C THR A 207 -3.02 -2.82 -8.98
N PRO A 208 -2.97 -4.15 -9.23
CA PRO A 208 -4.16 -5.00 -9.26
C PRO A 208 -4.76 -5.16 -7.85
N VAL A 209 -5.97 -5.72 -7.76
CA VAL A 209 -6.66 -5.97 -6.50
C VAL A 209 -5.93 -7.05 -5.73
N HIS A 210 -5.46 -6.75 -4.52
CA HIS A 210 -4.78 -7.71 -3.66
C HIS A 210 -4.82 -7.26 -2.19
N PHE A 211 -4.22 -8.05 -1.30
CA PHE A 211 -3.87 -7.66 0.06
C PHE A 211 -2.44 -8.14 0.35
N ASP A 212 -1.74 -7.45 1.26
CA ASP A 212 -0.30 -7.60 1.46
C ASP A 212 0.11 -9.00 1.95
N GLN A 213 -0.72 -9.65 2.78
CA GLN A 213 -0.40 -10.98 3.32
C GLN A 213 -0.19 -12.04 2.24
N MET A 214 -0.79 -11.88 1.05
CA MET A 214 -0.57 -12.80 -0.08
C MET A 214 0.93 -12.94 -0.43
N TYR A 215 1.73 -11.90 -0.18
CA TYR A 215 3.16 -11.85 -0.50
C TYR A 215 4.09 -12.03 0.71
N LEU A 216 3.52 -12.11 1.93
CA LEU A 216 4.26 -12.16 3.21
C LEU A 216 3.96 -13.46 3.98
N ARG A 217 3.73 -14.56 3.25
CA ARG A 217 3.28 -15.84 3.81
C ARG A 217 4.36 -16.63 4.52
N ALA A 218 5.62 -16.23 4.47
CA ALA A 218 6.65 -16.89 5.28
C ALA A 218 6.57 -16.46 6.76
N GLY A 219 5.79 -15.40 7.06
CA GLY A 219 5.44 -14.99 8.42
C GLY A 219 3.94 -14.99 8.69
N PRO A 220 3.52 -14.93 9.97
CA PRO A 220 2.12 -14.70 10.31
C PRO A 220 1.66 -13.30 9.86
N PRO A 221 0.34 -13.10 9.68
CA PRO A 221 -0.25 -11.82 9.29
C PRO A 221 -0.25 -10.80 10.44
N THR A 222 0.94 -10.32 10.78
CA THR A 222 1.16 -9.38 11.88
C THR A 222 1.80 -8.07 11.43
N SER A 223 2.02 -7.89 10.12
CA SER A 223 2.61 -6.65 9.61
C SER A 223 1.65 -5.46 9.71
N LEU A 224 2.23 -4.27 9.87
CA LEU A 224 1.56 -3.01 9.66
C LEU A 224 2.20 -2.37 8.43
N THR A 225 1.42 -2.14 7.39
CA THR A 225 1.90 -1.45 6.18
C THR A 225 1.63 0.04 6.30
N ALA A 226 2.66 0.86 6.16
CA ALA A 226 2.58 2.30 5.96
C ALA A 226 2.75 2.62 4.48
N TRP A 227 1.68 3.07 3.83
CA TRP A 227 1.72 3.66 2.51
C TRP A 227 1.93 5.17 2.64
N VAL A 228 3.05 5.65 2.10
CA VAL A 228 3.50 7.04 2.24
C VAL A 228 3.49 7.72 0.87
N PRO A 229 2.52 8.61 0.58
CA PRO A 229 2.61 9.50 -0.58
C PRO A 229 3.79 10.45 -0.40
N ILE A 230 4.64 10.55 -1.42
CA ILE A 230 5.82 11.42 -1.42
C ILE A 230 5.48 12.65 -2.27
N GLY A 231 4.72 13.56 -1.66
CA GLY A 231 4.08 14.70 -2.33
C GLY A 231 2.55 14.60 -2.34
N ASP A 232 1.92 15.67 -2.81
CA ASP A 232 0.46 15.73 -2.93
C ASP A 232 -0.05 14.80 -4.04
N VAL A 233 -1.23 14.21 -3.84
CA VAL A 233 -1.91 13.36 -4.82
C VAL A 233 -3.39 13.75 -4.85
N SER A 234 -3.86 14.21 -6.00
CA SER A 234 -5.27 14.53 -6.22
C SER A 234 -6.14 13.27 -6.30
N LEU A 235 -7.47 13.42 -6.18
CA LEU A 235 -8.41 12.29 -6.35
C LEU A 235 -8.21 11.58 -7.70
N GLU A 236 -8.02 12.34 -8.77
CA GLU A 236 -7.79 11.83 -10.13
C GLU A 236 -6.33 11.43 -10.38
N GLY A 237 -5.38 11.89 -9.55
CA GLY A 237 -4.00 11.39 -9.52
C GLY A 237 -3.89 9.92 -9.11
N GLY A 238 -4.99 9.34 -8.63
CA GLY A 238 -5.18 7.91 -8.52
C GLY A 238 -4.34 7.30 -7.41
N GLY A 239 -4.43 7.83 -6.18
CA GLY A 239 -3.80 7.29 -4.97
C GLY A 239 -4.12 5.81 -4.69
N LEU A 240 -3.54 5.26 -3.62
CA LEU A 240 -3.93 3.91 -3.17
C LEU A 240 -5.40 3.96 -2.73
N MET A 241 -6.19 2.98 -3.17
CA MET A 241 -7.61 2.86 -2.83
C MET A 241 -7.89 1.54 -2.12
N TYR A 242 -8.85 1.55 -1.22
CA TYR A 242 -9.17 0.41 -0.36
C TYR A 242 -10.61 -0.02 -0.57
N LEU A 243 -10.86 -1.32 -0.59
CA LEU A 243 -12.24 -1.81 -0.62
C LEU A 243 -12.80 -1.75 0.79
N GLU A 244 -13.92 -1.06 0.99
CA GLU A 244 -14.50 -0.88 2.33
C GLU A 244 -14.80 -2.23 3.01
N ASN A 245 -14.61 -2.28 4.33
CA ASN A 245 -14.92 -3.45 5.16
C ASN A 245 -14.27 -4.78 4.68
N SER A 246 -13.12 -4.74 4.00
CA SER A 246 -12.52 -5.91 3.32
C SER A 246 -11.43 -6.69 4.05
N THR A 247 -11.21 -6.41 5.32
CA THR A 247 -10.34 -7.26 6.18
C THR A 247 -10.84 -8.71 6.22
N ASP A 248 -12.16 -8.91 6.25
CA ASP A 248 -12.79 -10.23 6.26
C ASP A 248 -12.49 -11.05 4.99
N ILE A 249 -12.44 -10.40 3.83
CA ILE A 249 -12.10 -11.03 2.54
C ILE A 249 -10.67 -11.58 2.60
N GLY A 250 -9.70 -10.77 3.05
CA GLY A 250 -8.31 -11.23 3.16
C GLY A 250 -8.15 -12.38 4.14
N GLN A 251 -8.82 -12.31 5.30
CA GLN A 251 -8.81 -13.39 6.30
C GLN A 251 -9.41 -14.70 5.76
N GLN A 252 -10.57 -14.63 5.11
CA GLN A 252 -11.23 -15.79 4.51
C GLN A 252 -10.38 -16.39 3.39
N THR A 253 -9.78 -15.55 2.55
CA THR A 253 -8.89 -15.98 1.46
C THR A 253 -7.69 -16.76 2.00
N GLU A 254 -7.00 -16.24 3.02
CA GLU A 254 -5.86 -16.93 3.62
C GLU A 254 -6.27 -18.22 4.35
N ALA A 255 -7.42 -18.23 5.03
CA ALA A 255 -7.94 -19.43 5.68
C ALA A 255 -8.31 -20.54 4.68
N GLU A 256 -8.85 -20.17 3.50
CA GLU A 256 -9.06 -21.10 2.40
C GLU A 256 -7.74 -21.60 1.81
N PHE A 257 -6.80 -20.70 1.56
CA PHE A 257 -5.46 -21.07 1.07
C PHE A 257 -4.79 -22.09 2.01
N ALA A 258 -4.79 -21.83 3.32
CA ALA A 258 -4.22 -22.73 4.32
C ALA A 258 -4.85 -24.13 4.32
N ARG A 259 -6.18 -24.23 4.14
CA ARG A 259 -6.88 -25.52 4.01
C ARG A 259 -6.46 -26.28 2.75
N ASN A 260 -6.23 -25.56 1.65
CA ASN A 260 -5.89 -26.13 0.35
C ASN A 260 -4.37 -26.38 0.17
N ALA A 261 -3.54 -25.93 1.10
CA ALA A 261 -2.08 -26.01 1.05
C ALA A 261 -1.48 -27.35 1.49
N ALA A 262 -2.31 -28.35 1.83
CA ALA A 262 -1.86 -29.64 2.36
C ALA A 262 -0.93 -30.41 1.41
N ASN A 263 -1.07 -30.19 0.10
CA ASN A 263 -0.28 -30.83 -0.96
C ASN A 263 0.79 -29.90 -1.59
N LEU A 264 1.06 -28.76 -0.97
CA LEU A 264 2.12 -27.82 -1.39
C LEU A 264 3.39 -28.07 -0.58
N THR A 265 4.56 -27.89 -1.21
CA THR A 265 5.84 -27.77 -0.48
C THR A 265 5.87 -26.46 0.31
N ASP A 266 6.80 -26.34 1.26
CA ASP A 266 6.93 -25.12 2.05
C ASP A 266 7.28 -23.91 1.16
N GLU A 267 8.09 -24.10 0.11
CA GLU A 267 8.40 -23.08 -0.89
C GLU A 267 7.17 -22.66 -1.70
N GLU A 268 6.31 -23.62 -2.08
CA GLU A 268 5.08 -23.33 -2.80
C GLU A 268 4.07 -22.58 -1.91
N ARG A 269 4.02 -22.88 -0.61
CA ARG A 269 3.11 -22.23 0.35
C ARG A 269 3.41 -20.74 0.53
N VAL A 270 4.69 -20.37 0.55
CA VAL A 270 5.10 -18.97 0.75
C VAL A 270 5.00 -18.13 -0.52
N SER A 271 4.93 -18.76 -1.69
CA SER A 271 4.82 -18.06 -2.97
C SER A 271 3.40 -17.60 -3.26
N ALA A 272 3.22 -16.32 -3.60
CA ALA A 272 1.95 -15.78 -4.11
C ALA A 272 1.59 -16.30 -5.52
N PHE A 273 2.49 -17.02 -6.19
CA PHE A 273 2.39 -17.47 -7.58
C PHE A 273 2.25 -19.00 -7.72
N ASN A 274 1.77 -19.68 -6.68
CA ASN A 274 1.59 -21.13 -6.72
C ASN A 274 0.28 -21.55 -7.40
N LYS A 275 0.14 -22.86 -7.68
CA LYS A 275 -1.01 -23.45 -8.39
C LYS A 275 -2.38 -23.25 -7.73
N ASN A 276 -2.41 -22.90 -6.44
CA ASN A 276 -3.63 -22.65 -5.68
C ASN A 276 -3.97 -21.14 -5.60
N MET A 277 -3.21 -20.29 -6.30
CA MET A 277 -3.44 -18.85 -6.43
C MET A 277 -3.94 -18.53 -7.84
N SER A 278 -4.70 -17.44 -7.97
CA SER A 278 -4.99 -16.82 -9.26
C SER A 278 -3.69 -16.50 -10.01
N ASP A 279 -3.68 -16.76 -11.32
CA ASP A 279 -2.54 -16.47 -12.20
C ASP A 279 -2.08 -15.02 -12.02
N GLY A 280 -0.89 -14.83 -11.42
CA GLY A 280 -0.27 -13.53 -11.22
C GLY A 280 -0.33 -12.95 -9.80
N GLY A 281 -0.87 -13.67 -8.81
CA GLY A 281 -0.73 -13.32 -7.39
C GLY A 281 -1.57 -12.11 -6.97
N PHE A 282 -2.77 -11.95 -7.52
CA PHE A 282 -3.73 -10.89 -7.18
C PHE A 282 -5.16 -11.45 -7.18
N LEU A 283 -6.08 -10.86 -6.41
CA LEU A 283 -7.49 -11.28 -6.39
C LEU A 283 -8.23 -10.98 -7.70
N SER A 284 -7.90 -9.86 -8.35
CA SER A 284 -8.48 -9.47 -9.63
C SER A 284 -7.62 -8.40 -10.31
N ARG A 285 -7.63 -8.34 -11.63
CA ARG A 285 -7.10 -7.19 -12.39
C ARG A 285 -8.16 -6.12 -12.63
N ASP A 286 -9.43 -6.51 -12.58
CA ASP A 286 -10.57 -5.64 -12.83
C ASP A 286 -11.13 -5.14 -11.49
N THR A 287 -10.73 -3.92 -11.12
CA THR A 287 -11.21 -3.26 -9.90
C THR A 287 -12.70 -2.94 -9.96
N VAL A 288 -13.24 -2.66 -11.15
CA VAL A 288 -14.65 -2.30 -11.34
C VAL A 288 -15.53 -3.52 -11.10
N ALA A 289 -15.24 -4.62 -11.79
CA ALA A 289 -15.97 -5.87 -11.61
C ALA A 289 -15.85 -6.37 -10.15
N TYR A 290 -14.63 -6.33 -9.58
CA TYR A 290 -14.41 -6.82 -8.23
C TYR A 290 -15.23 -6.07 -7.17
N GLY A 291 -15.24 -4.73 -7.20
CA GLY A 291 -16.04 -3.93 -6.26
C GLY A 291 -17.54 -4.24 -6.38
N LYS A 292 -18.04 -4.38 -7.61
CA LYS A 292 -19.44 -4.72 -7.89
C LYS A 292 -19.82 -6.11 -7.40
N GLU A 293 -19.01 -7.12 -7.69
CA GLU A 293 -19.21 -8.50 -7.24
C GLU A 293 -19.24 -8.60 -5.71
N ARG A 294 -18.34 -7.88 -5.05
CA ARG A 294 -18.28 -7.82 -3.57
C ARG A 294 -19.32 -6.89 -2.96
N ARG A 295 -20.01 -6.09 -3.76
CA ARG A 295 -21.00 -5.07 -3.33
C ARG A 295 -20.42 -4.13 -2.28
N ARG A 296 -19.20 -3.66 -2.52
CA ARG A 296 -18.43 -2.79 -1.62
C ARG A 296 -17.83 -1.64 -2.42
N LYS A 297 -17.76 -0.48 -1.79
CA LYS A 297 -17.18 0.72 -2.38
C LYS A 297 -15.66 0.72 -2.31
N TRP A 298 -15.04 1.30 -3.34
CA TRP A 298 -13.65 1.69 -3.33
C TRP A 298 -13.50 3.05 -2.67
N LEU A 299 -12.80 3.07 -1.54
CA LEU A 299 -12.48 4.26 -0.76
C LEU A 299 -11.23 4.93 -1.32
N ILE A 300 -11.38 6.21 -1.69
CA ILE A 300 -10.30 7.07 -2.21
C ILE A 300 -10.09 8.28 -1.29
N ALA A 301 -8.98 8.99 -1.47
CA ALA A 301 -8.75 10.27 -0.80
C ALA A 301 -7.81 11.16 -1.62
N GLU A 302 -7.82 12.46 -1.28
CA GLU A 302 -6.70 13.34 -1.58
C GLU A 302 -5.61 13.15 -0.53
N TYR A 303 -4.38 13.25 -0.98
CA TYR A 303 -3.21 13.14 -0.14
C TYR A 303 -2.39 14.41 -0.22
N GLU A 304 -1.82 14.78 0.91
CA GLU A 304 -0.88 15.89 1.04
C GLU A 304 0.47 15.34 1.49
N ALA A 305 1.53 16.04 1.09
CA ALA A 305 2.87 15.76 1.57
C ALA A 305 2.92 15.78 3.11
N GLY A 306 3.26 14.65 3.71
CA GLY A 306 3.27 14.43 5.16
C GLY A 306 2.24 13.42 5.64
N ASP A 307 1.24 13.08 4.83
CA ASP A 307 0.26 12.07 5.16
C ASP A 307 0.83 10.65 5.13
N VAL A 308 0.20 9.73 5.88
CA VAL A 308 0.49 8.30 5.83
C VAL A 308 -0.81 7.51 6.00
N ILE A 309 -1.02 6.48 5.18
CA ILE A 309 -2.04 5.45 5.47
C ILE A 309 -1.39 4.24 6.09
N PHE A 310 -1.91 3.80 7.22
CA PHE A 310 -1.61 2.51 7.81
C PHE A 310 -2.71 1.52 7.47
N HIS A 311 -2.38 0.28 7.13
CA HIS A 311 -3.37 -0.78 6.93
C HIS A 311 -2.88 -2.13 7.45
N ASN A 312 -3.83 -2.98 7.82
CA ASN A 312 -3.55 -4.34 8.27
C ASN A 312 -3.21 -5.26 7.08
N PRO A 313 -2.65 -6.47 7.31
CA PRO A 313 -2.17 -7.34 6.24
C PRO A 313 -3.25 -7.87 5.29
N TRP A 314 -4.51 -7.83 5.71
CA TRP A 314 -5.65 -8.40 4.98
C TRP A 314 -6.42 -7.36 4.17
N MET A 315 -6.07 -6.08 4.32
CA MET A 315 -6.83 -4.99 3.77
C MET A 315 -6.77 -5.00 2.24
N VAL A 316 -7.91 -5.25 1.57
CA VAL A 316 -7.94 -5.34 0.10
C VAL A 316 -7.80 -3.94 -0.50
N HIS A 317 -6.82 -3.79 -1.37
CA HIS A 317 -6.48 -2.51 -1.98
C HIS A 317 -6.04 -2.68 -3.44
N ALA A 318 -6.05 -1.56 -4.15
CA ALA A 318 -5.67 -1.43 -5.55
C ALA A 318 -5.32 0.04 -5.86
N SER A 319 -5.08 0.39 -7.12
CA SER A 319 -4.98 1.79 -7.55
C SER A 319 -5.82 2.10 -8.78
N CYS A 320 -6.22 3.36 -8.94
CA CYS A 320 -6.77 3.90 -10.19
C CYS A 320 -5.66 4.42 -11.10
N LYS A 321 -5.98 4.63 -12.39
CA LYS A 321 -5.08 5.29 -13.34
C LYS A 321 -4.81 6.70 -12.84
N ASN A 322 -3.53 7.08 -12.92
CA ASN A 322 -3.18 8.46 -12.77
C ASN A 322 -3.74 9.26 -13.96
N LYS A 323 -4.76 10.07 -13.67
CA LYS A 323 -5.45 10.99 -14.56
C LYS A 323 -5.31 12.43 -14.06
N ASP A 324 -4.25 12.71 -13.30
CA ASP A 324 -4.01 14.04 -12.75
C ASP A 324 -4.11 15.10 -13.86
N PRO A 325 -4.95 16.14 -13.70
CA PRO A 325 -5.20 17.12 -14.75
C PRO A 325 -3.97 17.95 -15.12
N ASN A 326 -2.97 18.00 -14.24
CA ASN A 326 -1.71 18.70 -14.45
C ASN A 326 -0.57 17.75 -14.83
N SER A 327 -0.89 16.49 -15.15
CA SER A 327 0.09 15.45 -15.52
C SER A 327 1.16 15.22 -14.46
N LYS A 328 0.83 15.44 -13.18
CA LYS A 328 1.72 15.15 -12.06
C LYS A 328 1.93 13.64 -11.93
N ILE A 329 3.17 13.23 -11.71
CA ILE A 329 3.54 11.88 -11.36
C ILE A 329 3.23 11.65 -9.89
N ARG A 330 2.45 10.60 -9.60
CA ARG A 330 2.24 10.10 -8.24
C ARG A 330 3.49 9.33 -7.82
N LEU A 331 4.13 9.77 -6.74
CA LEU A 331 5.26 9.08 -6.12
C LEU A 331 4.82 8.61 -4.74
N ALA A 332 5.08 7.34 -4.41
CA ALA A 332 4.79 6.80 -3.10
C ALA A 332 5.75 5.67 -2.74
N THR A 333 5.81 5.34 -1.46
CA THR A 333 6.46 4.12 -0.99
C THR A 333 5.57 3.32 -0.04
N ASP A 334 5.70 2.01 -0.10
CA ASP A 334 5.07 1.07 0.82
C ASP A 334 6.14 0.50 1.78
N LEU A 335 6.01 0.79 3.07
CA LEU A 335 6.92 0.36 4.13
C LEU A 335 6.19 -0.59 5.07
N ARG A 336 6.72 -1.80 5.26
CA ARG A 336 6.10 -2.82 6.13
C ARG A 336 6.86 -2.93 7.43
N PHE A 337 6.15 -2.88 8.54
CA PHE A 337 6.71 -2.96 9.88
C PHE A 337 6.16 -4.17 10.62
N VAL A 338 7.00 -4.77 11.46
CA VAL A 338 6.66 -5.90 12.32
C VAL A 338 7.23 -5.70 13.72
N ASP A 339 6.68 -6.46 14.67
CA ASP A 339 7.29 -6.65 15.98
C ASP A 339 8.43 -7.69 15.87
N PRO A 340 9.71 -7.30 16.05
CA PRO A 340 10.82 -8.24 15.92
C PRO A 340 10.87 -9.29 17.04
N GLU A 341 10.09 -9.12 18.11
CA GLU A 341 9.99 -10.11 19.19
C GLU A 341 9.00 -11.25 18.86
N LYS A 342 8.27 -11.15 17.73
CA LYS A 342 7.31 -12.14 17.25
C LYS A 342 7.79 -12.79 15.95
N PRO A 343 7.28 -13.96 15.54
CA PRO A 343 7.57 -14.51 14.23
C PRO A 343 7.14 -13.55 13.11
N TYR A 344 7.96 -13.37 12.08
CA TYR A 344 7.65 -12.55 10.91
C TYR A 344 8.34 -13.12 9.66
N ASP A 345 7.98 -12.57 8.50
CA ASP A 345 8.55 -12.99 7.22
C ASP A 345 10.01 -12.51 7.07
N HIS A 346 10.94 -13.45 7.06
CA HIS A 346 12.37 -13.19 6.83
C HIS A 346 12.78 -13.38 5.35
N VAL A 347 11.86 -13.80 4.48
CA VAL A 347 12.15 -14.13 3.09
C VAL A 347 12.22 -12.86 2.26
N SER A 348 13.43 -12.50 1.88
CA SER A 348 13.69 -11.56 0.81
C SER A 348 13.58 -12.28 -0.53
N PHE A 349 12.42 -12.19 -1.19
CA PHE A 349 12.35 -12.54 -2.61
C PHE A 349 13.24 -11.56 -3.40
N PRO A 350 14.16 -12.04 -4.26
CA PRO A 350 14.89 -11.14 -5.16
C PRO A 350 13.90 -10.36 -6.02
N PHE A 351 14.26 -9.13 -6.40
CA PHE A 351 13.52 -8.36 -7.40
C PHE A 351 13.38 -9.24 -8.65
N GLY A 352 12.17 -9.73 -8.91
CA GLY A 352 11.85 -10.60 -10.05
C GLY A 352 11.80 -9.84 -11.36
#